data_AF-A0A379SAR8-F1
#
_entry.id   AF-A0A379SAR8-F1
#
_cell.length_a   1.000
_cell.length_b   1.000
_cell.length_c   1.000
_cell.angle_alpha   90.00
_cell.angle_beta   90.00
_cell.angle_gamma   90.00
#
_symmetry.space_group_name_H-M   'P 1'
#
loop_
_entity.id
_entity.type
_entity.pdbx_description
1 polymer ?
#
loop_
_entity_poly.entity_id
_entity_poly.type
_entity_poly.pdbx_seq_one_letter_code
_entity_poly.pdbx_strand_id
1 'polypeptide(L)'
;MRCYVLALFAILPTLLFASPQQTRIEEQAITHTQAQQWGLTDSEWQRYQQLRQGERGIWSPGLDPLTTLGVEANNDAERQRYAELLARKEHQRVEKELAFQRAYNQAWKQLYPTLTPHP
;
A
#
# COMPACT_ATOMS: atom_id res chain seq x y z
N MET A 1 22.03 35.51 56.90
CA MET A 1 23.04 35.31 55.83
C MET A 1 22.41 34.44 54.76
N ARG A 2 22.18 35.01 53.57
CA ARG A 2 21.55 34.35 52.41
C ARG A 2 22.52 33.35 51.79
N CYS A 3 22.09 32.12 51.52
CA CYS A 3 22.69 31.27 50.50
C CYS A 3 21.58 30.74 49.58
N TYR A 4 21.57 31.27 48.36
CA TYR A 4 20.77 30.80 47.24
C TYR A 4 21.35 29.48 46.74
N VAL A 5 20.53 28.44 46.61
CA VAL A 5 20.82 27.34 45.69
C VAL A 5 19.80 27.43 44.57
N LEU A 6 20.24 28.04 43.47
CA LEU A 6 19.54 28.01 42.19
C LEU A 6 19.59 26.56 41.68
N ALA A 7 18.53 25.79 41.96
CA ALA A 7 18.26 24.57 41.22
C ALA A 7 17.71 24.98 39.85
N LEU A 8 18.63 25.11 38.89
CA LEU A 8 18.31 25.27 37.48
C LEU A 8 17.55 24.00 37.04
N PHE A 9 16.22 24.05 36.99
CA PHE A 9 15.45 23.04 36.27
C PHE A 9 15.83 23.19 34.79
N ALA A 10 16.79 22.38 34.35
CA ALA A 10 17.01 22.12 32.95
C ALA A 10 15.73 21.46 32.42
N ILE A 11 14.84 22.27 31.85
CA ILE A 11 13.78 21.78 30.98
C ILE A 11 14.49 21.30 29.73
N LEU A 12 15.01 20.08 29.77
CA LEU A 12 15.29 19.34 28.55
C LEU A 12 13.96 19.28 27.81
N PRO A 13 13.84 19.81 26.58
CA PRO A 13 12.66 19.56 25.79
C PRO A 13 12.61 18.05 25.65
N THR A 14 11.56 17.43 26.17
CA THR A 14 11.24 16.03 25.89
C THR A 14 11.18 15.91 24.38
N LEU A 15 12.29 15.46 23.77
CA LEU A 15 12.27 14.89 22.45
C LEU A 15 11.19 13.81 22.53
N LEU A 16 10.13 14.00 21.75
CA LEU A 16 9.10 13.01 21.49
C LEU A 16 9.76 11.81 20.80
N PHE A 17 10.56 11.04 21.53
CA PHE A 17 10.93 9.71 21.12
C PHE A 17 9.71 8.85 21.39
N ALA A 18 8.94 8.59 20.33
CA ALA A 18 7.92 7.55 20.36
C ALA A 18 8.56 6.27 20.91
N SER A 19 7.94 5.67 21.91
CA SER A 19 8.46 4.46 22.54
C SER A 19 8.52 3.34 21.49
N PRO A 20 9.49 2.41 21.55
CA PRO A 20 9.55 1.27 20.62
C PRO A 20 8.25 0.45 20.58
N GLN A 21 7.48 0.46 21.68
CA GLN A 21 6.15 -0.14 21.74
C GLN A 21 5.08 0.62 20.95
N GLN A 22 5.12 1.96 20.95
CA GLN A 22 4.23 2.80 20.15
C GLN A 22 4.52 2.62 18.66
N THR A 23 5.79 2.63 18.27
CA THR A 23 6.21 2.40 16.87
C THR A 23 5.75 1.03 16.35
N ARG A 24 5.86 -0.02 17.17
CA ARG A 24 5.43 -1.37 16.80
C ARG A 24 3.90 -1.46 16.58
N ILE A 25 3.12 -0.79 17.42
CA ILE A 25 1.65 -0.77 17.28
C ILE A 25 1.24 -0.07 15.98
N GLU A 26 1.87 1.07 15.68
CA GLU A 26 1.63 1.80 14.43
C GLU A 26 2.00 0.98 13.19
N GLU A 27 3.16 0.32 13.21
CA GLU A 27 3.62 -0.54 12.11
C GLU A 27 2.68 -1.74 11.89
N GLN A 28 2.20 -2.35 12.96
CA GLN A 28 1.20 -3.44 12.88
C GLN A 28 -0.13 -2.95 12.31
N ALA A 29 -0.61 -1.77 12.71
CA ALA A 29 -1.83 -1.19 12.18
C ALA A 29 -1.72 -0.86 10.68
N ILE A 30 -0.57 -0.34 10.25
CA ILE A 30 -0.28 -0.08 8.83
C ILE A 30 -0.25 -1.40 8.05
N THR A 31 0.48 -2.40 8.56
CA THR A 31 0.56 -3.75 7.96
C THR A 31 -0.82 -4.34 7.77
N HIS A 32 -1.66 -4.28 8.81
CA HIS A 32 -3.02 -4.79 8.77
C HIS A 32 -3.88 -4.09 7.71
N THR A 33 -3.83 -2.76 7.68
CA THR A 33 -4.57 -1.96 6.70
C THR A 33 -4.13 -2.30 5.27
N GLN A 34 -2.82 -2.44 5.04
CA GLN A 34 -2.28 -2.80 3.74
C GLN A 34 -2.68 -4.22 3.33
N ALA A 35 -2.57 -5.20 4.22
CA ALA A 35 -2.98 -6.57 3.96
C ALA A 35 -4.46 -6.65 3.52
N GLN A 36 -5.34 -5.98 4.27
CA GLN A 36 -6.78 -5.94 3.98
C GLN A 36 -7.10 -5.34 2.60
N GLN A 37 -6.38 -4.29 2.18
CA GLN A 37 -6.57 -3.68 0.85
C GLN A 37 -6.27 -4.64 -0.32
N TRP A 38 -5.52 -5.71 -0.05
CA TRP A 38 -5.17 -6.74 -1.02
C TRP A 38 -5.90 -8.06 -0.79
N GLY A 39 -6.79 -8.14 0.23
CA GLY A 39 -7.45 -9.39 0.61
C GLY A 39 -6.49 -10.44 1.18
N LEU A 40 -5.36 -9.97 1.71
CA LEU A 40 -4.30 -10.78 2.30
C LEU A 40 -4.42 -10.81 3.83
N THR A 41 -3.81 -11.83 4.44
CA THR A 41 -3.53 -11.82 5.88
C THR A 41 -2.29 -11.00 6.19
N ASP A 42 -2.12 -10.59 7.45
CA ASP A 42 -0.94 -9.85 7.91
C ASP A 42 0.36 -10.65 7.65
N SER A 43 0.33 -11.99 7.79
CA SER A 43 1.49 -12.84 7.51
C SER A 43 1.83 -12.92 6.03
N GLU A 44 0.82 -12.90 5.16
CA GLU A 44 1.01 -12.87 3.70
C GLU A 44 1.59 -11.52 3.26
N TRP A 45 1.14 -10.43 3.89
CA TRP A 45 1.72 -9.11 3.67
C TRP A 45 3.19 -9.05 4.09
N GLN A 46 3.53 -9.59 5.26
CA GLN A 46 4.92 -9.68 5.71
C GLN A 46 5.78 -10.51 4.76
N ARG A 47 5.28 -11.66 4.29
CA ARG A 47 5.97 -12.48 3.27
C ARG A 47 6.21 -11.67 1.99
N TYR A 48 5.21 -10.95 1.52
CA TYR A 48 5.36 -10.05 0.37
C TYR A 48 6.48 -9.01 0.58
N GLN A 49 6.50 -8.36 1.74
CA GLN A 49 7.53 -7.37 2.06
C GLN A 49 8.94 -7.98 2.06
N GLN A 50 9.10 -9.19 2.57
CA GLN A 50 10.37 -9.93 2.56
C GLN A 50 10.81 -10.29 1.13
N LEU A 51 9.91 -10.83 0.32
CA LEU A 51 10.20 -11.20 -1.08
C LEU A 51 10.68 -9.98 -1.89
N ARG A 52 10.07 -8.82 -1.65
CA ARG A 52 10.45 -7.56 -2.29
C ARG A 52 11.84 -7.03 -1.91
N GLN A 53 12.42 -7.51 -0.81
CA GLN A 53 13.79 -7.17 -0.41
C GLN A 53 14.82 -8.11 -1.04
N GLY A 54 14.39 -9.22 -1.63
CA GLY A 54 15.26 -10.21 -2.30
C GLY A 54 15.31 -10.08 -3.83
N GLU A 55 15.70 -11.17 -4.48
CA GLU A 55 15.86 -11.26 -5.95
C GLU A 55 14.61 -10.82 -6.72
N ARG A 56 13.42 -11.17 -6.22
CA ARG A 56 12.14 -10.76 -6.81
C ARG A 56 11.99 -9.24 -6.90
N GLY A 57 12.45 -8.51 -5.90
CA GLY A 57 12.47 -7.05 -5.90
C GLY A 57 13.43 -6.45 -6.91
N ILE A 58 14.51 -7.16 -7.25
CA ILE A 58 15.48 -6.77 -8.27
C ILE A 58 14.95 -7.07 -9.67
N TRP A 59 14.41 -8.27 -9.89
CA TRP A 59 13.91 -8.70 -11.20
C TRP A 59 12.60 -8.02 -11.61
N SER A 60 11.74 -7.70 -10.65
CA SER A 60 10.43 -7.11 -10.93
C SER A 60 10.12 -5.97 -9.95
N PRO A 61 10.84 -4.84 -10.04
CA PRO A 61 10.59 -3.70 -9.17
C PRO A 61 9.15 -3.20 -9.31
N GLY A 62 8.46 -3.00 -8.18
CA GLY A 62 7.10 -2.44 -8.16
C GLY A 62 5.98 -3.43 -8.52
N LEU A 63 6.28 -4.72 -8.67
CA LEU A 63 5.25 -5.73 -8.90
C LEU A 63 4.25 -5.78 -7.74
N ASP A 64 2.98 -5.97 -8.07
CA ASP A 64 1.93 -5.95 -7.07
C ASP A 64 2.04 -7.16 -6.11
N PRO A 65 1.46 -7.06 -4.88
CA PRO A 65 1.54 -8.12 -3.89
C PRO A 65 0.97 -9.46 -4.33
N LEU A 66 -0.14 -9.48 -5.07
CA LEU A 66 -0.81 -10.72 -5.45
C LEU A 66 -0.04 -11.43 -6.55
N THR A 67 0.50 -10.71 -7.53
CA THR A 67 1.38 -11.31 -8.54
C THR A 67 2.69 -11.78 -7.89
N THR A 68 3.28 -11.00 -6.98
CA THR A 68 4.50 -11.39 -6.26
C THR A 68 4.31 -12.70 -5.50
N LEU A 69 3.26 -12.78 -4.67
CA LEU A 69 2.94 -13.98 -3.90
C LEU A 69 2.50 -15.16 -4.79
N GLY A 70 1.79 -14.88 -5.87
CA GLY A 70 1.35 -15.89 -6.85
C GLY A 70 2.52 -16.55 -7.59
N VAL A 71 3.50 -15.77 -8.04
CA VAL A 71 4.70 -16.32 -8.70
C VAL A 71 5.52 -17.15 -7.71
N GLU A 72 5.71 -16.63 -6.49
CA GLU A 72 6.50 -17.26 -5.42
C GLU A 72 5.72 -18.29 -4.59
N ALA A 73 4.50 -18.68 -5.00
CA ALA A 73 3.63 -19.59 -4.26
C ALA A 73 4.28 -20.97 -4.09
N ASN A 74 4.13 -21.55 -2.89
CA ASN A 74 4.76 -22.83 -2.53
C ASN A 74 4.07 -24.03 -3.17
N ASN A 75 2.81 -23.86 -3.61
CA ASN A 75 1.99 -24.90 -4.22
C ASN A 75 0.90 -24.29 -5.11
N ASP A 76 0.22 -25.14 -5.87
CA ASP A 76 -0.78 -24.71 -6.84
C ASP A 76 -2.04 -24.13 -6.20
N ALA A 77 -2.44 -24.60 -5.02
CA ALA A 77 -3.61 -24.06 -4.32
C ALA A 77 -3.37 -22.61 -3.87
N GLU A 78 -2.18 -22.33 -3.34
CA GLU A 78 -1.75 -20.99 -2.98
C GLU A 78 -1.68 -20.09 -4.22
N ARG A 79 -1.08 -20.58 -5.31
CA ARG A 79 -0.99 -19.87 -6.60
C ARG A 79 -2.36 -19.50 -7.14
N GLN A 80 -3.30 -20.46 -7.14
CA GLN A 80 -4.66 -20.27 -7.60
C GLN A 80 -5.41 -19.24 -6.75
N ARG A 81 -5.28 -19.29 -5.42
CA ARG A 81 -5.93 -18.31 -4.53
C ARG A 81 -5.46 -16.89 -4.84
N TYR A 82 -4.16 -16.65 -5.01
CA TYR A 82 -3.65 -15.32 -5.33
C TYR A 82 -4.07 -14.86 -6.73
N ALA A 83 -4.07 -15.77 -7.72
CA ALA A 83 -4.56 -15.47 -9.07
C ALA A 83 -6.03 -15.04 -9.07
N GLU A 84 -6.88 -15.71 -8.30
CA GLU A 84 -8.29 -15.34 -8.16
C GLU A 84 -8.49 -13.99 -7.45
N LEU A 85 -7.71 -13.71 -6.40
CA LEU A 85 -7.72 -12.40 -5.75
C LEU A 85 -7.33 -11.29 -6.75
N LEU A 86 -6.29 -11.52 -7.56
CA LEU A 86 -5.84 -10.56 -8.56
C LEU A 86 -6.90 -10.35 -9.63
N ALA A 87 -7.49 -11.42 -10.16
CA ALA A 87 -8.53 -11.34 -11.17
C ALA A 87 -9.73 -10.49 -10.70
N ARG A 88 -10.19 -10.69 -9.46
CA ARG A 88 -11.26 -9.86 -8.88
C ARG A 88 -10.87 -8.39 -8.77
N LYS A 89 -9.63 -8.10 -8.37
CA LYS A 89 -9.14 -6.74 -8.20
C LYS A 89 -8.96 -6.01 -9.53
N GLU A 90 -8.39 -6.69 -10.52
CA GLU A 90 -8.24 -6.18 -11.88
C GLU A 90 -9.59 -5.95 -12.54
N HIS A 91 -10.56 -6.84 -12.36
CA HIS A 91 -11.93 -6.60 -12.82
C HIS A 91 -12.50 -5.30 -12.23
N GLN A 92 -12.38 -5.07 -10.92
CA GLN A 92 -12.83 -3.83 -10.29
C GLN A 92 -12.08 -2.59 -10.79
N ARG A 93 -10.77 -2.71 -11.07
CA ARG A 93 -9.96 -1.62 -11.64
C ARG A 93 -10.47 -1.24 -13.03
N VAL A 94 -10.62 -2.24 -13.90
CA VAL A 94 -11.11 -2.07 -15.28
C VAL A 94 -12.51 -1.47 -15.30
N GLU A 95 -13.42 -1.91 -14.43
CA GLU A 95 -14.77 -1.32 -14.36
C GLU A 95 -14.74 0.18 -14.04
N LYS A 96 -13.86 0.62 -13.15
CA LYS A 96 -13.68 2.05 -12.83
C LYS A 96 -13.11 2.82 -14.01
N GLU A 97 -12.12 2.25 -14.70
CA GLU A 97 -11.51 2.86 -15.88
C GLU A 97 -12.51 2.97 -17.03
N LEU A 98 -13.34 1.95 -17.26
CA LEU A 98 -14.41 1.99 -18.25
C LEU A 98 -15.49 3.01 -17.89
N ALA A 99 -15.87 3.11 -16.61
CA ALA A 99 -16.80 4.13 -16.15
C ALA A 99 -16.26 5.55 -16.40
N PHE A 100 -14.98 5.78 -16.09
CA PHE A 100 -14.32 7.04 -16.37
C PHE A 100 -14.23 7.31 -17.88
N GLN A 101 -13.85 6.32 -18.70
CA GLN A 101 -13.77 6.48 -20.15
C GLN A 101 -15.10 6.91 -20.77
N ARG A 102 -16.22 6.36 -20.29
CA ARG A 102 -17.56 6.78 -20.73
C ARG A 102 -17.84 8.25 -20.40
N ALA A 103 -17.52 8.67 -19.17
CA ALA A 103 -17.69 10.07 -18.75
C ALA A 103 -16.78 11.01 -19.55
N TYR A 104 -15.53 10.62 -19.78
CA TYR A 104 -14.58 11.36 -20.62
C TYR A 104 -15.10 11.52 -22.05
N ASN A 105 -15.58 10.44 -22.67
CA ASN A 105 -16.14 10.47 -24.03
C ASN A 105 -17.34 11.41 -24.13
N GLN A 106 -18.19 11.46 -23.10
CA GLN A 106 -19.31 12.40 -23.04
C GLN A 106 -18.83 13.85 -22.91
N ALA A 107 -17.88 14.12 -22.02
CA ALA A 107 -17.30 15.44 -21.84
C ALA A 107 -16.63 15.94 -23.12
N TRP A 108 -15.89 15.08 -23.82
CA TRP A 108 -15.26 15.41 -25.10
C TRP A 108 -16.27 15.88 -26.14
N LYS A 109 -17.37 15.14 -26.32
CA LYS A 109 -18.43 15.51 -27.28
C LYS A 109 -19.06 16.87 -26.97
N GLN A 110 -19.21 17.20 -25.68
CA GLN A 110 -19.77 18.48 -25.25
C GLN A 110 -18.80 19.64 -25.50
N LEU A 111 -17.51 19.42 -25.20
CA LEU A 111 -16.47 20.46 -25.34
C LEU A 111 -16.04 20.69 -26.78
N TYR A 112 -16.08 19.65 -27.62
CA TYR A 112 -15.55 19.65 -28.98
C TYR A 112 -16.51 19.05 -30.01
N PRO A 113 -17.71 19.64 -30.22
CA PRO A 113 -18.77 19.03 -31.04
C PRO A 113 -18.45 18.96 -32.54
N THR A 114 -17.49 19.75 -33.03
CA THR A 114 -17.09 19.78 -34.45
C THR A 114 -15.88 18.91 -34.75
N LEU A 115 -15.23 18.34 -33.74
CA LEU A 115 -14.09 17.44 -33.90
C LEU A 115 -14.57 16.00 -33.82
N THR A 116 -14.28 15.21 -34.86
CA THR A 116 -14.41 13.75 -34.79
C THR A 116 -13.37 13.19 -33.83
N PRO A 117 -13.74 12.44 -32.77
CA PRO A 117 -12.76 11.80 -31.91
C PRO A 117 -11.91 10.80 -32.73
N HIS A 118 -10.61 10.78 -32.48
CA HIS A 118 -9.74 9.76 -33.07
C HIS A 118 -10.08 8.38 -32.48
N PRO A 119 -10.10 7.30 -33.30
CA PRO A 119 -10.41 5.95 -32.88
C PRO A 119 -9.39 5.38 -31.88
#